data_AF-A0A1D7W0A0-F1
#
_entry.id   AF-A0A1D7W0A0-F1
#
_cell.length_a   1.000
_cell.length_b   1.000
_cell.length_c   1.000
_cell.angle_alpha   90.00
_cell.angle_beta   90.00
_cell.angle_gamma   90.00
#
_symmetry.space_group_name_H-M   'P 1'
#
loop_
_entity.id
_entity.type
_entity.pdbx_description
1 polymer ?
#
loop_
_entity_poly.entity_id
_entity_poly.type
_entity_poly.pdbx_seq_one_letter_code
_entity_poly.pdbx_strand_id
1 'polypeptide(L)'
;MVIGSLPELVMMPMMFDGVVHEFFTLYSALTVVVAILQIVLGIGALLVVKASPMRMRLFGMGLFLAVSIYAFALPHLMPIIVNRVVGSLNGFGSFGGFELAMTIQSIIWTFHGGLVLAGTLIAWNLARNRVWWTHLVAAGYALLMGLVIAFVEWALNLLGSSFATSVMLTQLVSLGLTLAGFMLLHLLGARPDWSVRPLASARFPAGY
;
A
#
# COMPACT_ATOMS: atom_id res chain seq x y z
N MET A 1 -3.55 0.63 4.37
CA MET A 1 -3.12 1.74 5.24
C MET A 1 -1.64 1.52 5.55
N VAL A 2 -0.85 2.60 5.67
CA VAL A 2 0.62 2.57 5.90
C VAL A 2 0.90 2.16 7.35
N ILE A 3 0.39 1.02 7.78
CA ILE A 3 0.68 0.47 9.10
C ILE A 3 1.89 -0.43 8.93
N GLY A 4 3.04 0.22 9.06
CA GLY A 4 4.39 -0.32 9.10
C GLY A 4 5.35 0.83 9.33
N SER A 5 4.95 1.78 10.18
CA SER A 5 5.67 3.02 10.48
C SER A 5 7.17 2.80 10.59
N LEU A 6 7.94 3.36 9.65
CA LEU A 6 9.39 3.54 9.70
C LEU A 6 10.25 2.25 9.79
N PRO A 7 11.36 2.16 9.03
CA PRO A 7 12.42 1.19 9.31
C PRO A 7 12.83 1.20 10.80
N GLU A 8 12.76 2.37 11.45
CA GLU A 8 13.03 2.57 12.87
C GLU A 8 12.11 1.77 13.79
N LEU A 9 10.85 1.48 13.44
CA LEU A 9 9.98 0.72 14.34
C LEU A 9 10.23 -0.79 14.27
N VAL A 10 10.68 -1.27 13.11
CA VAL A 10 11.10 -2.68 12.96
C VAL A 10 12.55 -2.86 13.42
N MET A 11 13.35 -1.80 13.42
CA MET A 11 14.72 -1.78 13.93
C MET A 11 14.86 -1.35 15.40
N MET A 12 13.85 -0.73 16.01
CA MET A 12 13.86 -0.32 17.42
C MET A 12 14.21 -1.47 18.38
N PRO A 13 13.72 -2.72 18.17
CA PRO A 13 14.13 -3.86 18.98
C PRO A 13 15.62 -4.19 18.92
N MET A 14 16.33 -3.72 17.88
CA MET A 14 17.79 -3.92 17.74
C MET A 14 18.62 -2.75 18.28
N MET A 15 18.02 -1.58 18.52
CA MET A 15 18.75 -0.36 18.95
C MET A 15 18.56 0.00 20.42
N PHE A 16 17.52 -0.48 21.10
CA PHE A 16 17.25 -0.10 22.48
C PHE A 16 16.91 -1.29 23.37
N ASP A 17 17.84 -1.63 24.27
CA ASP A 17 17.67 -2.51 25.44
C ASP A 17 16.59 -2.03 26.45
N GLY A 18 15.82 -0.97 26.13
CA GLY A 18 14.97 -0.24 27.06
C GLY A 18 13.50 -0.08 26.67
N VAL A 19 13.04 -0.64 25.54
CA VAL A 19 11.61 -0.55 25.17
C VAL A 19 10.85 -1.70 25.82
N VAL A 20 9.94 -1.36 26.73
CA VAL A 20 9.13 -2.29 27.54
C VAL A 20 8.39 -3.28 26.62
N HIS A 21 8.59 -4.57 26.87
CA HIS A 21 8.01 -5.69 26.10
C HIS A 21 6.50 -5.56 25.80
N GLU A 22 5.74 -4.94 26.70
CA GLU A 22 4.29 -4.77 26.59
C GLU A 22 3.86 -3.91 25.39
N PHE A 23 4.63 -2.88 25.03
CA PHE A 23 4.32 -2.00 23.90
C PHE A 23 4.42 -2.74 22.55
N PHE A 24 5.35 -3.69 22.44
CA PHE A 24 5.55 -4.48 21.22
C PHE A 24 4.43 -5.50 20.99
N THR A 25 3.99 -6.20 22.03
CA THR A 25 2.90 -7.17 21.91
C THR A 25 1.57 -6.50 21.54
N LEU A 26 1.26 -5.35 22.15
CA LEU A 26 0.05 -4.61 21.86
C LEU A 26 0.07 -4.02 20.44
N TYR A 27 1.20 -3.42 20.05
CA TYR A 27 1.37 -2.85 18.71
C TYR A 27 1.22 -3.92 17.63
N SER A 28 1.94 -5.05 17.74
CA SER A 28 1.86 -6.14 16.77
C SER A 28 0.44 -6.72 16.67
N ALA A 29 -0.21 -6.99 17.81
CA ALA A 29 -1.60 -7.47 17.81
C ALA A 29 -2.55 -6.48 17.14
N LEU A 30 -2.44 -5.19 17.43
CA LEU A 30 -3.24 -4.14 16.80
C LEU A 30 -3.00 -4.06 15.29
N THR A 31 -1.76 -4.18 14.83
CA THR A 31 -1.46 -4.17 13.39
C THR A 31 -2.11 -5.34 12.64
N VAL A 32 -2.13 -6.53 13.25
CA VAL A 32 -2.80 -7.71 12.69
C VAL A 32 -4.31 -7.51 12.64
N VAL A 33 -4.91 -7.04 13.72
CA VAL A 33 -6.37 -6.77 13.78
C VAL A 33 -6.77 -5.74 12.73
N VAL A 34 -6.01 -4.65 12.60
CA VAL A 34 -6.30 -3.61 11.59
C VAL A 34 -6.10 -4.15 10.17
N ALA A 35 -5.09 -4.98 9.92
CA ALA A 35 -4.90 -5.62 8.62
C ALA A 35 -6.09 -6.52 8.24
N ILE A 36 -6.58 -7.33 9.19
CA ILE A 36 -7.77 -8.18 9.00
C ILE A 36 -8.99 -7.30 8.69
N LEU A 37 -9.24 -6.27 9.49
CA LEU A 37 -10.36 -5.35 9.26
C LEU A 37 -10.25 -4.67 7.88
N GLN A 38 -9.06 -4.23 7.47
CA GLN A 38 -8.84 -3.63 6.16
C GLN A 38 -9.17 -4.59 5.03
N ILE A 39 -8.76 -5.87 5.15
CA ILE A 39 -9.07 -6.89 4.14
C ILE A 39 -10.58 -7.13 4.07
N VAL A 40 -11.22 -7.33 5.22
CA VAL A 40 -12.67 -7.60 5.30
C VAL A 40 -13.47 -6.43 4.74
N LEU A 41 -13.17 -5.20 5.17
CA LEU A 41 -13.86 -3.99 4.71
C LEU A 41 -13.58 -3.72 3.22
N GLY A 42 -12.34 -3.94 2.77
CA GLY A 42 -11.96 -3.74 1.37
C GLY A 42 -12.64 -4.74 0.42
N ILE A 43 -12.66 -6.02 0.77
CA ILE A 43 -13.40 -7.04 0.02
C ILE A 43 -14.90 -6.73 0.04
N GLY A 44 -15.44 -6.36 1.21
CA GLY A 44 -16.83 -5.92 1.35
C GLY A 44 -17.17 -4.75 0.42
N ALA A 45 -16.32 -3.73 0.36
CA ALA A 45 -16.50 -2.58 -0.53
C ALA A 45 -16.51 -2.99 -2.01
N LEU A 46 -15.65 -3.92 -2.43
CA LEU A 46 -15.64 -4.46 -3.80
C LEU A 46 -16.87 -5.34 -4.08
N LEU A 47 -17.40 -6.03 -3.07
CA LEU A 47 -18.65 -6.83 -3.13
C LEU A 47 -19.93 -5.98 -3.19
N VAL A 48 -19.87 -4.69 -2.87
CA VAL A 48 -21.00 -3.77 -3.03
C VAL A 48 -21.07 -3.19 -4.45
N VAL A 49 -19.99 -3.23 -5.24
CA VAL A 49 -19.94 -2.67 -6.60
C VAL A 49 -20.85 -3.44 -7.56
N LYS A 50 -22.09 -2.99 -7.75
CA LYS A 50 -23.10 -3.63 -8.63
C LYS A 50 -22.88 -3.39 -10.14
N ALA A 51 -21.87 -2.61 -10.54
CA ALA A 51 -21.73 -2.10 -11.89
C ALA A 51 -20.88 -2.97 -12.86
N SER A 52 -20.42 -4.15 -12.46
CA SER A 52 -19.44 -4.93 -13.24
C SER A 52 -19.69 -6.45 -13.26
N PRO A 53 -19.20 -7.16 -14.29
CA PRO A 53 -19.30 -8.61 -14.38
C PRO A 53 -18.51 -9.30 -13.25
N MET A 54 -19.07 -10.38 -12.70
CA MET A 54 -18.53 -11.10 -11.53
C MET A 54 -17.04 -11.49 -11.68
N ARG A 55 -16.61 -11.87 -12.89
CA ARG A 55 -15.21 -12.21 -13.18
C ARG A 55 -14.23 -11.06 -12.90
N MET A 56 -14.58 -9.83 -13.29
CA MET A 56 -13.75 -8.65 -13.05
C MET A 56 -13.71 -8.27 -11.58
N ARG A 57 -14.81 -8.50 -10.85
CA ARG A 57 -14.90 -8.28 -9.41
C ARG A 57 -14.02 -9.25 -8.63
N LEU A 58 -14.07 -10.53 -8.99
CA LEU A 58 -13.21 -11.56 -8.41
C LEU A 58 -11.73 -11.28 -8.69
N PHE A 59 -11.38 -10.86 -9.91
CA PHE A 59 -10.01 -10.49 -10.23
C PHE A 59 -9.55 -9.24 -9.45
N GLY A 60 -10.41 -8.23 -9.31
CA GLY A 60 -10.14 -7.05 -8.48
C GLY A 60 -9.98 -7.39 -7.00
N MET A 61 -10.81 -8.28 -6.46
CA MET A 61 -10.69 -8.78 -5.09
C MET A 61 -9.40 -9.57 -4.88
N GLY A 62 -9.03 -10.44 -5.83
CA GLY A 62 -7.79 -11.19 -5.77
C GLY A 62 -6.56 -10.29 -5.79
N LEU A 63 -6.56 -9.26 -6.65
CA LEU A 63 -5.50 -8.25 -6.67
C LEU A 63 -5.44 -7.47 -5.35
N PHE A 64 -6.58 -7.03 -4.83
CA PHE A 64 -6.63 -6.34 -3.54
C PHE A 64 -6.12 -7.20 -2.39
N LEU A 65 -6.44 -8.50 -2.39
CA LEU A 65 -5.94 -9.46 -1.41
C LEU A 65 -4.42 -9.61 -1.50
N ALA A 66 -3.88 -9.79 -2.71
CA ALA A 66 -2.44 -9.89 -2.93
C ALA A 66 -1.69 -8.63 -2.47
N VAL A 67 -2.23 -7.46 -2.81
CA VAL A 67 -1.68 -6.16 -2.37
C VAL A 67 -1.75 -6.01 -0.86
N SER A 68 -2.83 -6.47 -0.22
CA SER A 68 -2.98 -6.41 1.24
C SER A 68 -2.02 -7.37 1.96
N ILE A 69 -1.81 -8.57 1.42
CA ILE A 69 -0.80 -9.53 1.93
C ILE A 69 0.60 -8.94 1.79
N TYR A 70 0.92 -8.37 0.63
CA TYR A 70 2.19 -7.65 0.42
C TYR A 70 2.35 -6.50 1.42
N ALA A 71 1.32 -5.68 1.58
CA ALA A 71 1.32 -4.53 2.48
C ALA A 71 1.63 -4.94 3.92
N PHE A 72 1.08 -6.07 4.35
CA PHE A 72 1.28 -6.63 5.69
C PHE A 72 2.62 -7.35 5.85
N ALA A 73 3.04 -8.13 4.86
CA ALA A 73 4.22 -8.98 4.96
C ALA A 73 5.53 -8.19 4.82
N LEU A 74 5.58 -7.19 3.94
CA LEU A 74 6.81 -6.45 3.64
C LEU A 74 7.44 -5.80 4.88
N PRO A 75 6.71 -5.06 5.76
CA PRO A 75 7.32 -4.46 6.95
C PRO A 75 8.01 -5.48 7.86
N HIS A 76 7.47 -6.69 7.96
CA HIS A 76 8.01 -7.75 8.83
C HIS A 76 9.18 -8.49 8.18
N LEU A 77 9.10 -8.75 6.88
CA LEU A 77 10.12 -9.53 6.16
C LEU A 77 11.30 -8.68 5.71
N MET A 78 11.10 -7.38 5.46
CA MET A 78 12.13 -6.50 4.88
C MET A 78 13.39 -6.44 5.74
N PRO A 79 13.35 -6.24 7.07
CA PRO A 79 14.58 -6.16 7.85
C PRO A 79 15.30 -7.49 7.96
N ILE A 80 14.55 -8.60 8.03
CA ILE A 80 15.11 -9.96 8.02
C ILE A 80 15.88 -10.20 6.72
N ILE A 81 15.27 -9.89 5.57
CA ILE A 81 15.85 -10.12 4.25
C ILE A 81 17.05 -9.20 4.03
N VAL A 82 16.88 -7.89 4.25
CA VAL A 82 17.93 -6.89 3.96
C VAL A 82 19.13 -7.09 4.89
N ASN A 83 18.92 -7.32 6.20
CA ASN A 83 20.04 -7.53 7.12
C ASN A 83 20.78 -8.83 6.83
N ARG A 84 20.07 -9.89 6.39
CA ARG A 84 20.71 -11.14 5.96
C ARG A 84 21.55 -10.95 4.70
N VAL A 85 21.03 -10.24 3.70
CA VAL A 85 21.74 -9.97 2.44
C VAL A 85 22.97 -9.10 2.70
N VAL A 86 22.81 -7.98 3.42
CA VAL A 86 23.92 -7.06 3.69
C VAL A 86 24.95 -7.67 4.64
N GLY A 87 24.51 -8.43 5.65
CA GLY A 87 25.40 -9.20 6.54
C GLY A 87 26.21 -10.28 5.80
N SER A 88 25.65 -10.86 4.73
CA SER A 88 26.39 -11.81 3.87
C SER A 88 27.43 -11.14 2.97
N LEU A 89 27.25 -9.85 2.64
CA LEU A 89 28.11 -9.09 1.74
C LEU A 89 29.26 -8.38 2.48
N ASN A 90 29.01 -7.86 3.67
CA ASN A 90 29.96 -6.99 4.40
C ASN A 90 30.52 -7.60 5.69
N GLY A 91 30.16 -8.85 6.02
CA GLY A 91 30.47 -9.47 7.30
C GLY A 91 29.58 -8.94 8.43
N PHE A 92 29.11 -9.84 9.29
CA PHE A 92 28.30 -9.47 10.46
C PHE A 92 29.09 -8.52 11.38
N GLY A 93 28.59 -7.29 11.58
CA GLY A 93 29.19 -6.30 12.50
C GLY A 93 30.00 -5.16 11.85
N SER A 94 30.08 -5.08 10.52
CA SER A 94 30.69 -3.92 9.85
C SER A 94 29.76 -2.69 9.87
N PHE A 95 30.27 -1.54 10.33
CA PHE A 95 29.55 -0.25 10.34
C PHE A 95 28.99 0.11 8.94
N GLY A 96 29.72 -0.23 7.87
CA GLY A 96 29.27 0.00 6.49
C GLY A 96 28.13 -0.92 6.04
N GLY A 97 27.95 -2.07 6.68
CA GLY A 97 26.79 -2.94 6.46
C GLY A 97 25.51 -2.40 7.09
N PHE A 98 25.60 -1.78 8.27
CA PHE A 98 24.45 -1.19 8.93
C PHE A 98 23.89 0.02 8.14
N GLU A 99 24.75 0.93 7.72
CA GLU A 99 24.36 2.11 6.94
C GLU A 99 23.73 1.72 5.60
N LEU A 100 24.34 0.76 4.88
CA LEU A 100 23.81 0.24 3.62
C LEU A 100 22.43 -0.43 3.80
N ALA A 101 22.23 -1.21 4.86
CA ALA A 101 20.94 -1.84 5.16
C ALA A 101 19.86 -0.79 5.42
N MET A 102 20.18 0.26 6.17
CA MET A 102 19.28 1.39 6.42
C MET A 102 18.90 2.12 5.13
N THR A 103 19.87 2.39 4.25
CA THR A 103 19.60 3.02 2.94
C THR A 103 18.67 2.16 2.08
N ILE A 104 18.95 0.86 1.96
CA ILE A 104 18.13 -0.06 1.16
C ILE A 104 16.70 -0.11 1.70
N GLN A 105 16.53 -0.21 3.02
CA GLN A 105 15.20 -0.26 3.64
C GLN A 105 14.44 1.05 3.43
N SER A 106 15.10 2.21 3.54
CA SER A 106 14.48 3.52 3.25
C SER A 106 14.01 3.63 1.79
N ILE A 107 14.79 3.12 0.84
CA ILE A 107 14.41 3.11 -0.58
C ILE A 107 13.18 2.22 -0.78
N ILE A 108 13.20 0.98 -0.28
CA ILE A 108 12.07 0.05 -0.41
C ILE A 108 10.82 0.63 0.27
N TRP A 109 10.97 1.27 1.42
CA TRP A 109 9.89 1.90 2.17
C TRP A 109 9.21 3.02 1.37
N THR A 110 10.00 3.88 0.72
CA THR A 110 9.50 4.95 -0.16
C THR A 110 8.59 4.41 -1.27
N PHE A 111 8.99 3.30 -1.90
CA PHE A 111 8.19 2.68 -2.98
C PHE A 111 7.01 1.86 -2.47
N HIS A 112 7.09 1.31 -1.26
CA HIS A 112 6.06 0.47 -0.68
C HIS A 112 4.69 1.18 -0.63
N GLY A 113 4.63 2.40 -0.08
CA GLY A 113 3.38 3.16 0.02
C GLY A 113 2.72 3.41 -1.34
N GLY A 114 3.54 3.79 -2.33
CA GLY A 114 3.07 3.98 -3.71
C GLY A 114 2.56 2.70 -4.35
N LEU A 115 3.25 1.58 -4.15
CA LEU A 115 2.84 0.29 -4.72
C LEU A 115 1.51 -0.20 -4.11
N VAL A 116 1.35 -0.07 -2.79
CA VAL A 116 0.12 -0.44 -2.09
C VAL A 116 -1.06 0.41 -2.56
N LEU A 117 -0.86 1.73 -2.69
CA LEU A 117 -1.89 2.64 -3.18
C LEU A 117 -2.24 2.36 -4.64
N ALA A 118 -1.24 2.15 -5.51
CA ALA A 118 -1.45 1.80 -6.91
C ALA A 118 -2.28 0.52 -7.04
N GLY A 119 -1.88 -0.55 -6.34
CA GLY A 119 -2.59 -1.82 -6.36
C GLY A 119 -4.03 -1.69 -5.87
N THR A 120 -4.27 -0.90 -4.82
CA THR A 120 -5.61 -0.64 -4.27
C THR A 120 -6.51 0.10 -5.27
N LEU A 121 -6.00 1.17 -5.88
CA LEU A 121 -6.75 1.97 -6.85
C LEU A 121 -6.99 1.21 -8.17
N ILE A 122 -6.03 0.39 -8.61
CA ILE A 122 -6.17 -0.47 -9.78
C ILE A 122 -7.23 -1.56 -9.52
N ALA A 123 -7.18 -2.22 -8.36
CA ALA A 123 -8.17 -3.21 -7.95
C ALA A 123 -9.59 -2.63 -7.93
N TRP A 124 -9.73 -1.38 -7.47
CA TRP A 124 -10.99 -0.64 -7.51
C TRP A 124 -11.49 -0.37 -8.93
N ASN A 125 -10.62 0.12 -9.82
CA ASN A 125 -10.98 0.37 -11.22
C ASN A 125 -11.40 -0.90 -11.95
N LEU A 126 -10.69 -1.99 -11.68
CA LEU A 126 -10.97 -3.31 -12.23
C LEU A 126 -12.32 -3.85 -11.75
N ALA A 127 -12.58 -3.76 -10.44
CA ALA A 127 -13.87 -4.13 -9.86
C ALA A 127 -15.02 -3.25 -10.36
N ARG A 128 -14.76 -2.04 -10.88
CA ARG A 128 -15.74 -1.17 -11.53
C ARG A 128 -15.78 -1.28 -13.05
N ASN A 129 -15.03 -2.21 -13.65
CA ASN A 129 -14.93 -2.40 -15.10
C ASN A 129 -14.63 -1.08 -15.86
N ARG A 130 -13.68 -0.31 -15.34
CA ARG A 130 -13.25 0.97 -15.93
C ARG A 130 -12.31 0.75 -17.11
N VAL A 131 -12.21 1.77 -17.98
CA VAL A 131 -11.30 1.78 -19.14
C VAL A 131 -9.83 1.70 -18.73
N TRP A 132 -9.03 1.04 -19.56
CA TRP A 132 -7.65 0.64 -19.22
C TRP A 132 -6.74 1.80 -18.79
N TRP A 133 -6.90 2.99 -19.40
CA TRP A 133 -6.06 4.15 -19.10
C TRP A 133 -6.33 4.71 -17.68
N THR A 134 -7.45 4.39 -17.05
CA THR A 134 -7.68 4.73 -15.62
C THR A 134 -6.73 3.99 -14.68
N HIS A 135 -6.20 2.83 -15.09
CA HIS A 135 -5.14 2.14 -14.36
C HIS A 135 -3.80 2.89 -14.44
N LEU A 136 -3.50 3.51 -15.58
CA LEU A 136 -2.32 4.38 -15.71
C LEU A 136 -2.45 5.62 -14.82
N VAL A 137 -3.63 6.24 -14.78
CA VAL A 137 -3.89 7.38 -13.88
C VAL A 137 -3.77 6.96 -12.42
N ALA A 138 -4.30 5.79 -12.05
CA ALA A 138 -4.15 5.25 -10.70
C ALA A 138 -2.68 5.01 -10.33
N ALA A 139 -1.88 4.43 -11.23
CA ALA A 139 -0.46 4.21 -11.02
C ALA A 139 0.33 5.52 -10.91
N GLY A 140 0.10 6.47 -11.82
CA GLY A 140 0.74 7.79 -11.79
C GLY A 140 0.38 8.59 -10.56
N TYR A 141 -0.90 8.58 -10.16
CA TYR A 141 -1.35 9.17 -8.90
C TYR A 141 -0.62 8.57 -7.71
N ALA A 142 -0.56 7.24 -7.65
CA ALA A 142 0.06 6.55 -6.53
C ALA A 142 1.58 6.81 -6.42
N LEU A 143 2.29 6.92 -7.55
CA LEU A 143 3.70 7.32 -7.55
C LEU A 143 3.89 8.74 -7.00
N LEU A 144 3.08 9.70 -7.45
CA LEU A 144 3.15 11.08 -6.95
C LEU A 144 2.83 11.15 -5.45
N MET A 145 1.82 10.41 -5.00
CA MET A 145 1.46 10.38 -3.58
C MET A 145 2.51 9.69 -2.72
N GLY A 146 3.18 8.65 -3.23
CA GLY A 146 4.33 8.03 -2.57
C GLY A 146 5.45 9.05 -2.34
N LEU A 147 5.73 9.89 -3.33
CA LEU A 147 6.71 10.98 -3.20
C LEU A 147 6.27 12.03 -2.17
N VAL A 148 4.99 12.41 -2.15
CA VAL A 148 4.45 13.35 -1.15
C VAL A 148 4.60 12.79 0.27
N ILE A 149 4.28 11.50 0.47
CA ILE A 149 4.44 10.84 1.77
C ILE A 149 5.91 10.83 2.20
N ALA A 150 6.82 10.43 1.31
CA ALA A 150 8.25 10.44 1.60
C ALA A 150 8.77 11.84 1.94
N PHE A 151 8.29 12.87 1.25
CA PHE A 151 8.63 14.26 1.55
C PHE A 151 8.11 14.70 2.93
N VAL A 152 6.88 14.31 3.30
CA VAL A 152 6.31 14.59 4.63
C VAL A 152 7.11 13.89 5.72
N GLU A 153 7.43 12.60 5.54
CA GLU A 153 8.27 11.84 6.48
C GLU A 153 9.65 12.49 6.64
N TRP A 154 10.29 12.87 5.53
CA TRP A 154 11.57 13.59 5.55
C TRP A 154 11.49 14.92 6.28
N ALA A 155 10.46 15.73 6.03
CA ALA A 155 10.27 17.02 6.68
C ALA A 155 10.03 16.87 8.18
N LEU A 156 9.24 15.88 8.60
CA LEU A 156 8.98 15.60 10.02
C LEU A 156 10.26 15.17 10.75
N ASN A 157 11.10 14.36 10.10
CA ASN A 157 12.41 13.98 10.64
C ASN A 157 13.35 15.17 10.75
N LEU A 158 13.41 16.04 9.73
CA LEU A 158 14.22 17.26 9.75
C LEU A 158 13.81 18.21 10.90
N LEU A 159 12.52 18.29 11.20
CA LEU A 159 11.97 19.14 12.25
C LEU A 159 12.09 18.55 13.66
N GLY A 160 12.66 17.34 13.81
CA GLY A 160 12.79 16.66 15.09
C GLY A 160 11.42 16.30 15.72
N SER A 161 10.40 16.05 14.89
CA SER A 161 9.08 15.67 15.35
C SER A 161 9.13 14.37 16.17
N SER A 162 8.33 14.31 17.25
CA SER A 162 8.21 13.08 18.04
C SER A 162 7.69 11.93 17.18
N PHE A 163 8.13 10.72 17.49
CA PHE A 163 7.73 9.50 16.78
C PHE A 163 6.19 9.39 16.63
N ALA A 164 5.45 9.58 17.73
CA ALA A 164 3.99 9.48 17.72
C ALA A 164 3.34 10.52 16.79
N THR A 165 3.84 11.76 16.83
CA THR A 165 3.37 12.86 15.97
C THR A 165 3.65 12.55 14.50
N SER A 166 4.87 12.08 14.19
CA SER A 166 5.28 11.79 12.82
C SER A 166 4.45 10.68 12.19
N VAL A 167 4.20 9.60 12.95
CA VAL A 167 3.34 8.51 12.51
C VAL A 167 1.91 8.99 12.30
N MET A 168 1.33 9.70 13.27
CA MET A 168 -0.06 10.16 13.18
C MET A 168 -0.28 11.06 11.96
N LEU A 169 0.58 12.06 11.74
CA LEU A 169 0.45 12.98 10.61
C LEU A 169 0.62 12.27 9.28
N THR A 170 1.60 11.37 9.17
CA THR A 170 1.82 10.60 7.94
C THR A 170 0.62 9.70 7.63
N GLN A 171 -0.04 9.12 8.64
CA GLN A 171 -1.30 8.38 8.44
C GLN A 171 -2.45 9.27 7.98
N LEU A 172 -2.61 10.45 8.57
CA LEU A 172 -3.67 11.40 8.19
C LEU A 172 -3.49 11.87 6.76
N VAL A 173 -2.26 12.20 6.37
CA VAL A 173 -1.91 12.55 4.98
C VAL A 173 -2.20 11.35 4.07
N SER A 174 -1.71 10.16 4.40
CA SER A 174 -1.93 8.95 3.60
C SER A 174 -3.42 8.64 3.39
N LEU A 175 -4.23 8.78 4.44
CA LEU A 175 -5.68 8.60 4.36
C LEU A 175 -6.32 9.65 3.46
N GLY A 176 -5.99 10.93 3.63
CA GLY A 176 -6.49 12.03 2.81
C GLY A 176 -6.16 11.83 1.33
N LEU A 177 -4.93 11.44 1.02
CA LEU A 177 -4.49 11.14 -0.35
C LEU A 177 -5.20 9.89 -0.91
N THR A 178 -5.42 8.86 -0.10
CA THR A 178 -6.15 7.66 -0.55
C THR A 178 -7.59 8.02 -0.93
N LEU A 179 -8.27 8.81 -0.09
CA LEU A 179 -9.63 9.27 -0.35
C LEU A 179 -9.70 10.19 -1.57
N ALA A 180 -8.73 11.11 -1.72
CA ALA A 180 -8.61 11.97 -2.89
C ALA A 180 -8.39 11.15 -4.17
N GLY A 181 -7.60 10.09 -4.12
CA GLY A 181 -7.41 9.15 -5.24
C GLY A 181 -8.70 8.44 -5.65
N PHE A 182 -9.46 7.93 -4.67
CA PHE A 182 -10.77 7.35 -4.94
C PHE A 182 -11.76 8.36 -5.51
N MET A 183 -11.78 9.58 -4.98
CA MET A 183 -12.62 10.68 -5.48
C MET A 183 -12.25 11.06 -6.91
N LEU A 184 -10.97 11.19 -7.22
CA LEU A 184 -10.47 11.45 -8.57
C LEU A 184 -10.94 10.36 -9.55
N LEU A 185 -10.74 9.08 -9.22
CA LEU A 185 -11.20 7.98 -10.07
C LEU A 185 -12.72 7.90 -10.18
N HIS A 186 -13.44 8.29 -9.14
CA HIS A 186 -14.89 8.38 -9.17
C HIS A 186 -15.35 9.46 -10.16
N LEU A 187 -14.78 10.66 -10.09
CA LEU A 187 -15.07 11.79 -10.99
C LEU A 187 -14.72 11.47 -12.44
N LEU A 188 -13.54 10.89 -12.70
CA LEU A 188 -13.14 10.46 -14.04
C LEU A 188 -14.08 9.39 -14.57
N GLY A 189 -14.45 8.43 -13.74
CA GLY A 189 -15.38 7.36 -14.11
C GLY A 189 -16.85 7.77 -14.22
N ALA A 190 -17.25 8.97 -13.77
CA ALA A 190 -18.62 9.45 -13.95
C ALA A 190 -18.91 9.88 -15.39
N ARG A 191 -17.88 10.00 -16.24
CA ARG A 191 -18.02 10.37 -17.64
C ARG A 191 -18.57 9.20 -18.47
N PRO A 192 -19.71 9.37 -19.19
CA PRO A 192 -20.38 8.30 -19.93
C PRO A 192 -19.49 7.59 -20.97
N ASP A 193 -18.57 8.33 -21.58
CA ASP A 193 -17.71 7.84 -22.65
C ASP A 193 -16.57 6.92 -22.17
N TRP A 194 -16.35 6.86 -20.85
CA TRP A 194 -15.15 6.27 -20.24
C TRP A 194 -15.46 4.97 -19.47
N SER A 195 -16.60 4.33 -19.78
CA SER A 195 -16.93 2.97 -19.32
C SER A 195 -16.70 1.96 -20.44
N VAL A 196 -16.10 0.80 -20.12
CA VAL A 196 -15.95 -0.27 -21.11
C VAL A 196 -17.34 -0.79 -21.42
N ARG A 197 -17.84 -0.53 -22.63
CA ARG A 197 -19.09 -1.15 -23.10
C ARG A 197 -18.90 -2.66 -22.97
N PRO A 198 -19.81 -3.39 -22.31
CA PRO A 198 -19.73 -4.84 -22.31
C PRO A 198 -19.66 -5.28 -23.77
N LEU A 199 -18.67 -6.09 -24.12
CA LEU A 199 -18.60 -6.74 -25.42
C LEU A 199 -19.96 -7.37 -25.64
N ALA A 200 -20.75 -6.80 -26.55
CA ALA A 200 -21.96 -7.43 -27.02
C ALA A 200 -21.49 -8.81 -27.48
N SER A 201 -21.88 -9.85 -26.76
CA SER A 201 -21.79 -11.22 -27.22
C SER A 201 -22.25 -11.18 -28.67
N ALA A 202 -21.34 -11.50 -29.59
CA ALA A 202 -21.59 -11.49 -31.01
C ALA A 202 -22.99 -12.06 -31.23
N ARG A 203 -23.90 -11.22 -31.75
CA ARG A 203 -25.17 -11.71 -32.26
C ARG A 203 -24.79 -12.71 -33.32
N PHE A 204 -24.86 -14.00 -33.00
CA PHE A 204 -24.94 -15.01 -34.03
C PHE A 204 -26.17 -14.63 -34.87
N PRO A 205 -26.03 -14.39 -36.18
CA PRO A 205 -27.19 -14.19 -37.03
C PRO A 205 -27.98 -15.50 -36.96
N ALA A 206 -29.18 -15.43 -36.36
CA ALA A 206 -30.15 -16.49 -36.45
C ALA A 206 -30.62 -16.55 -37.91
N GLY A 207 -30.00 -17.44 -38.66
CA GLY A 207 -30.39 -17.82 -40.00
C GLY A 207 -29.83 -19.19 -40.26
N TYR A 208 -30.67 -20.22 -40.07
CA TYR A 208 -31.04 -21.28 -41.01
C TYR A 208 -32.17 -22.09 -40.36
#